data_AF-A0A960BIS4-F1
#
_entry.id   AF-A0A960BIS4-F1
#
_cell.length_a   1.000
_cell.length_b   1.000
_cell.length_c   1.000
_cell.angle_alpha   90.00
_cell.angle_beta   90.00
_cell.angle_gamma   90.00
#
_symmetry.space_group_name_H-M   'P 1'
#
loop_
_entity.id
_entity.type
_entity.pdbx_description
1 polymer ?
#
loop_
_entity_poly.entity_id
_entity_poly.type
_entity_poly.pdbx_seq_one_letter_code
_entity_poly.pdbx_strand_id
1 'polypeptide(L)'
;PDLTLATEDHNVPTLDIDKPIADPISRAQVDALRANCAEFGVPIRPLGDADQGIVHVVGPQLGLTQPGMTVVCGDSHTSTHGAFGALAFGIGTSEVEHVLATQTLPLKPFKTMAINIEGELPEDVTAKDLILAIIAEIGTGGGQGYVLEYRGPAIAGLSMEQRMTICNMSIEAGARAGMIAPDETTFEYLRGRERAPEDFDSAVDYWRTLTTDPDAVFDKEV
;
A
#
# COMPACT_ATOMS: atom_id res chain seq x y z
N PRO A 1 11.63 -5.82 -15.65
CA PRO A 1 10.24 -5.30 -15.80
C PRO A 1 9.20 -6.14 -15.05
N ASP A 2 9.45 -7.43 -14.82
CA ASP A 2 8.46 -8.38 -14.30
C ASP A 2 7.94 -8.09 -12.87
N LEU A 3 8.67 -7.28 -12.10
CA LEU A 3 8.29 -6.82 -10.75
C LEU A 3 7.73 -5.39 -10.75
N THR A 4 7.15 -4.96 -11.88
CA THR A 4 6.62 -3.60 -12.05
C THR A 4 5.25 -3.65 -12.70
N LEU A 5 4.35 -2.77 -12.25
CA LEU A 5 3.06 -2.53 -12.87
C LEU A 5 2.84 -1.02 -12.99
N ALA A 6 2.33 -0.57 -14.12
CA ALA A 6 1.85 0.79 -14.32
C ALA A 6 0.31 0.82 -14.36
N THR A 7 -0.27 1.94 -13.93
CA THR A 7 -1.69 2.26 -14.12
C THR A 7 -1.83 3.75 -14.47
N GLU A 8 -2.91 4.10 -15.16
CA GLU A 8 -3.27 5.48 -15.46
C GLU A 8 -4.37 5.94 -14.50
N ASP A 9 -4.05 6.80 -13.54
CA ASP A 9 -5.02 7.25 -12.52
C ASP A 9 -4.97 8.76 -12.19
N HIS A 10 -3.81 9.42 -12.31
CA HIS A 10 -3.65 10.84 -11.94
C HIS A 10 -3.98 11.84 -13.05
N ASN A 11 -3.91 11.41 -14.32
CA ASN A 11 -4.05 12.27 -15.50
C ASN A 11 -5.25 11.87 -16.38
N VAL A 12 -6.21 11.16 -15.80
CA VAL A 12 -7.41 10.70 -16.50
C VAL A 12 -8.60 11.59 -16.15
N PRO A 13 -9.44 11.97 -17.12
CA PRO A 13 -10.55 12.88 -16.86
C PRO A 13 -11.70 12.17 -16.14
N THR A 14 -12.32 12.84 -15.17
CA THR A 14 -13.53 12.34 -14.50
C THR A 14 -14.78 12.49 -15.38
N LEU A 15 -14.87 13.58 -16.14
CA LEU A 15 -15.95 13.85 -17.09
C LEU A 15 -15.54 13.38 -18.48
N ASP A 16 -16.49 12.84 -19.24
CA ASP A 16 -16.24 12.36 -20.61
C ASP A 16 -15.07 11.36 -20.69
N ILE A 17 -14.99 10.44 -19.71
CA ILE A 17 -13.89 9.47 -19.57
C ILE A 17 -13.73 8.55 -20.79
N ASP A 18 -14.79 8.36 -21.56
CA ASP A 18 -14.85 7.60 -22.81
C ASP A 18 -14.31 8.38 -24.02
N LYS A 19 -14.01 9.68 -23.87
CA LYS A 19 -13.47 10.54 -24.93
C LYS A 19 -11.95 10.70 -24.80
N PRO A 20 -11.27 11.12 -25.89
CA PRO A 20 -9.84 11.43 -25.81
C PRO A 20 -9.55 12.57 -24.80
N ILE A 21 -8.50 12.40 -23.98
CA ILE A 21 -8.10 13.33 -22.89
C ILE A 21 -7.94 14.77 -23.40
N ALA A 22 -8.91 15.64 -23.16
CA ALA A 22 -8.95 16.98 -23.77
C ALA A 22 -7.75 17.86 -23.40
N ASP A 23 -7.25 17.74 -22.16
CA ASP A 23 -6.08 18.50 -21.71
C ASP A 23 -4.80 18.00 -22.40
N PRO A 24 -4.04 18.86 -23.09
CA PRO A 24 -2.87 18.46 -23.83
C PRO A 24 -1.69 18.02 -22.94
N ILE A 25 -1.60 18.52 -21.70
CA ILE A 25 -0.51 18.15 -20.78
C ILE A 25 -0.76 16.75 -20.24
N SER A 26 -1.96 16.49 -19.70
CA SER A 26 -2.35 15.18 -19.21
C SER A 26 -2.27 14.13 -20.32
N ARG A 27 -2.73 14.47 -21.53
CA ARG A 27 -2.59 13.58 -22.70
C ARG A 27 -1.14 13.24 -23.00
N ALA A 28 -0.26 14.24 -23.07
CA ALA A 28 1.15 14.01 -23.35
C ALA A 28 1.83 13.12 -22.28
N GLN A 29 1.45 13.27 -21.01
CA GLN A 29 1.96 12.42 -19.92
C GLN A 29 1.47 10.97 -20.03
N VAL A 30 0.19 10.76 -20.32
CA VAL A 30 -0.38 9.42 -20.53
C VAL A 30 0.23 8.74 -21.76
N ASP A 31 0.35 9.47 -22.87
CA ASP A 31 0.95 8.93 -24.10
C ASP A 31 2.44 8.57 -23.88
N ALA A 32 3.18 9.38 -23.12
CA ALA A 32 4.56 9.07 -22.75
C ALA A 32 4.65 7.82 -21.87
N LEU A 33 3.77 7.66 -20.87
CA LEU A 33 3.71 6.46 -20.03
C LEU A 33 3.47 5.20 -20.88
N ARG A 34 2.48 5.25 -21.78
CA ARG A 34 2.15 4.13 -22.69
C ARG A 34 3.33 3.77 -23.59
N ALA A 35 3.97 4.77 -24.20
CA ALA A 35 5.13 4.56 -25.05
C ALA A 35 6.28 3.89 -24.29
N ASN A 36 6.60 4.38 -23.09
CA ASN A 36 7.65 3.82 -22.25
C ASN A 36 7.31 2.38 -21.81
N CYS A 37 6.06 2.13 -21.39
CA CYS A 37 5.64 0.78 -21.00
C CYS A 37 5.75 -0.22 -22.15
N ALA A 38 5.36 0.19 -23.36
CA ALA A 38 5.50 -0.61 -24.57
C ALA A 38 6.97 -0.85 -24.95
N GLU A 39 7.83 0.16 -24.84
CA GLU A 39 9.26 0.06 -25.15
C GLU A 39 9.99 -0.88 -24.19
N PHE A 40 9.73 -0.76 -22.88
CA PHE A 40 10.44 -1.51 -21.84
C PHE A 40 9.73 -2.78 -21.37
N GLY A 41 8.58 -3.12 -21.96
CA GLY A 41 7.80 -4.31 -21.63
C GLY A 41 7.22 -4.28 -20.20
N VAL A 42 6.88 -3.11 -19.69
CA VAL A 42 6.23 -2.96 -18.38
C VAL A 42 4.72 -3.17 -18.56
N PRO A 43 4.10 -4.12 -17.85
CA PRO A 43 2.64 -4.26 -17.85
C PRO A 43 1.97 -2.95 -17.41
N ILE A 44 0.91 -2.56 -18.12
CA ILE A 44 0.13 -1.35 -17.83
C ILE A 44 -1.36 -1.71 -17.78
N ARG A 45 -2.09 -1.07 -16.86
CA ARG A 45 -3.56 -0.98 -16.86
C ARG A 45 -3.97 0.40 -17.39
N PRO A 46 -4.13 0.55 -18.72
CA PRO A 46 -4.43 1.85 -19.32
C PRO A 46 -5.89 2.23 -19.10
N LEU A 47 -6.21 3.51 -19.30
CA LEU A 47 -7.58 4.02 -19.28
C LEU A 47 -8.50 3.19 -20.21
N GLY A 48 -9.58 2.64 -19.63
CA GLY A 48 -10.53 1.78 -20.33
C GLY A 48 -10.30 0.27 -20.16
N ASP A 49 -9.19 -0.13 -19.54
CA ASP A 49 -9.00 -1.51 -19.06
C ASP A 49 -9.99 -1.79 -17.92
N ALA A 50 -10.55 -3.00 -17.87
CA ALA A 50 -11.49 -3.40 -16.83
C ALA A 50 -10.85 -3.46 -15.43
N ASP A 51 -9.53 -3.66 -15.38
CA ASP A 51 -8.73 -3.69 -14.16
C ASP A 51 -7.96 -2.38 -13.91
N GLN A 52 -8.28 -1.31 -14.65
CA GLN A 52 -7.76 0.03 -14.36
C GLN A 52 -8.39 0.60 -13.09
N GLY A 53 -7.58 1.30 -12.30
CA GLY A 53 -8.00 1.96 -11.08
C GLY A 53 -6.89 2.77 -10.45
N ILE A 54 -7.18 3.31 -9.26
CA ILE A 54 -6.22 4.04 -8.42
C ILE A 54 -5.05 3.10 -8.08
N VAL A 55 -3.82 3.60 -8.16
CA VAL A 55 -2.58 2.80 -8.04
C VAL A 55 -2.55 1.89 -6.80
N HIS A 56 -3.03 2.36 -5.65
CA HIS A 56 -3.03 1.59 -4.39
C HIS A 56 -4.20 0.60 -4.26
N VAL A 57 -5.10 0.57 -5.23
CA VAL A 57 -6.23 -0.38 -5.32
C VAL A 57 -5.92 -1.49 -6.32
N VAL A 58 -5.29 -1.16 -7.45
CA VAL A 58 -4.98 -2.12 -8.51
C VAL A 58 -4.09 -3.27 -7.99
N GLY A 59 -3.07 -2.96 -7.20
CA GLY A 59 -2.19 -3.98 -6.61
C GLY A 59 -2.95 -5.00 -5.75
N PRO A 60 -3.67 -4.57 -4.70
CA PRO A 60 -4.54 -5.43 -3.91
C PRO A 60 -5.60 -6.20 -4.71
N GLN A 61 -6.32 -5.52 -5.61
CA GLN A 61 -7.38 -6.11 -6.44
C GLN A 61 -6.89 -7.32 -7.23
N LEU A 62 -5.68 -7.21 -7.78
CA LEU A 62 -5.06 -8.26 -8.59
C LEU A 62 -4.32 -9.30 -7.74
N GLY A 63 -4.09 -9.06 -6.44
CA GLY A 63 -3.29 -9.95 -5.58
C GLY A 63 -1.77 -9.75 -5.73
N LEU A 64 -1.33 -8.61 -6.26
CA LEU A 64 0.09 -8.25 -6.41
C LEU A 64 0.72 -7.77 -5.10
N THR A 65 -0.09 -7.34 -4.15
CA THR A 65 0.35 -6.93 -2.81
C THR A 65 0.21 -8.11 -1.87
N GLN A 66 1.33 -8.66 -1.42
CA GLN A 66 1.36 -9.87 -0.60
C GLN A 66 2.19 -9.64 0.66
N PRO A 67 1.91 -10.38 1.75
CA PRO A 67 2.69 -10.27 2.97
C PRO A 67 4.18 -10.54 2.75
N GLY A 68 5.02 -9.77 3.45
CA GLY A 68 6.49 -9.89 3.39
C GLY A 68 7.14 -9.20 2.19
N MET A 69 6.36 -8.61 1.29
CA MET A 69 6.92 -7.84 0.17
C MET A 69 7.46 -6.48 0.63
N THR A 70 8.43 -5.97 -0.12
CA THR A 70 8.75 -4.53 -0.13
C THR A 70 8.10 -3.92 -1.36
N VAL A 71 7.22 -2.93 -1.15
CA VAL A 71 6.47 -2.27 -2.25
C VAL A 71 6.79 -0.79 -2.26
N VAL A 72 7.23 -0.29 -3.42
CA VAL A 72 7.57 1.13 -3.59
C VAL A 72 6.91 1.68 -4.84
N CYS A 73 6.43 2.90 -4.76
CA CYS A 73 5.84 3.62 -5.89
C CYS A 73 6.21 5.10 -5.79
N GLY A 74 6.14 5.81 -6.92
CA GLY A 74 6.33 7.26 -7.01
C GLY A 74 5.22 8.08 -6.35
N ASP A 75 4.49 7.51 -5.38
CA ASP A 75 3.32 8.08 -4.73
C ASP A 75 3.42 7.95 -3.21
N SER A 76 3.01 8.99 -2.47
CA SER A 76 3.12 9.04 -1.01
C SER A 76 2.30 7.98 -0.28
N HIS A 77 1.11 7.65 -0.79
CA HIS A 77 0.13 6.75 -0.16
C HIS A 77 0.40 5.27 -0.45
N THR A 78 1.58 4.94 -0.98
CA THR A 78 2.06 3.55 -1.10
C THR A 78 2.02 2.80 0.23
N SER A 79 2.02 3.52 1.36
CA SER A 79 1.79 2.95 2.69
C SER A 79 0.52 2.11 2.79
N THR A 80 -0.51 2.34 1.95
CA THR A 80 -1.73 1.52 1.86
C THR A 80 -1.44 0.03 1.80
N HIS A 81 -0.40 -0.37 1.07
CA HIS A 81 -0.04 -1.77 0.87
C HIS A 81 0.46 -2.45 2.15
N GLY A 82 0.86 -1.69 3.17
CA GLY A 82 1.25 -2.26 4.46
C GLY A 82 0.09 -2.88 5.25
N ALA A 83 -1.15 -2.66 4.85
CA ALA A 83 -2.31 -3.39 5.35
C ALA A 83 -2.21 -4.92 5.15
N PHE A 84 -1.35 -5.36 4.23
CA PHE A 84 -1.08 -6.76 3.92
C PHE A 84 0.15 -7.31 4.66
N GLY A 85 0.75 -6.58 5.60
CA GLY A 85 2.03 -6.95 6.20
C GLY A 85 3.21 -6.79 5.25
N ALA A 86 3.12 -5.86 4.29
CA ALA A 86 4.20 -5.46 3.40
C ALA A 86 4.91 -4.20 3.92
N LEU A 87 6.23 -4.11 3.73
CA LEU A 87 6.93 -2.85 3.96
C LEU A 87 6.74 -1.96 2.72
N ALA A 88 5.80 -1.02 2.81
CA ALA A 88 5.39 -0.24 1.65
C ALA A 88 5.48 1.28 1.88
N PHE A 89 6.15 1.98 0.96
CA PHE A 89 6.38 3.42 1.11
C PHE A 89 6.65 4.15 -0.21
N GLY A 90 6.28 5.43 -0.26
CA GLY A 90 6.51 6.28 -1.42
C GLY A 90 7.98 6.66 -1.61
N ILE A 91 8.41 6.76 -2.86
CA ILE A 91 9.77 7.11 -3.24
C ILE A 91 9.79 8.23 -4.30
N GLY A 92 10.89 8.97 -4.38
CA GLY A 92 11.06 10.03 -5.38
C GLY A 92 11.43 9.49 -6.76
N THR A 93 11.35 10.33 -7.81
CA THR A 93 11.64 9.92 -9.20
C THR A 93 13.03 9.29 -9.37
N SER A 94 14.07 9.85 -8.74
CA SER A 94 15.43 9.28 -8.82
C SER A 94 15.56 7.92 -8.12
N GLU A 95 14.77 7.69 -7.08
CA GLU A 95 14.69 6.38 -6.41
C GLU A 95 13.93 5.38 -7.27
N VAL A 96 12.86 5.81 -7.97
CA VAL A 96 12.14 4.97 -8.94
C VAL A 96 13.08 4.52 -10.05
N GLU A 97 13.86 5.43 -10.64
CA GLU A 97 14.88 5.10 -11.64
C GLU A 97 15.87 4.05 -11.08
N HIS A 98 16.34 4.24 -9.85
CA HIS A 98 17.28 3.32 -9.21
C HIS A 98 16.68 1.93 -8.98
N VAL A 99 15.43 1.85 -8.53
CA VAL A 99 14.70 0.58 -8.36
C VAL A 99 14.51 -0.11 -9.70
N LEU A 100 14.08 0.61 -10.74
CA LEU A 100 13.93 0.04 -12.08
C LEU A 100 15.25 -0.52 -12.61
N ALA A 101 16.37 0.14 -12.31
CA ALA A 101 17.70 -0.30 -12.73
C ALA A 101 18.29 -1.45 -11.89
N THR A 102 18.01 -1.50 -10.58
CA THR A 102 18.78 -2.36 -9.65
C THR A 102 17.94 -3.28 -8.78
N GLN A 103 16.63 -3.03 -8.65
CA GLN A 103 15.75 -3.67 -7.67
C GLN A 103 16.21 -3.52 -6.21
N THR A 104 16.95 -2.44 -5.92
CA THR A 104 17.44 -2.13 -4.58
C THR A 104 17.23 -0.66 -4.25
N LEU A 105 17.27 -0.32 -2.94
CA LEU A 105 17.23 1.06 -2.44
C LEU A 105 18.18 1.23 -1.25
N PRO A 106 19.05 2.26 -1.26
CA PRO A 106 19.86 2.60 -0.09
C PRO A 106 19.03 3.42 0.90
N LEU A 107 18.63 2.79 2.01
CA LEU A 107 17.83 3.43 3.06
C LEU A 107 18.52 3.35 4.42
N LYS A 108 18.29 4.36 5.25
CA LYS A 108 18.59 4.26 6.69
C LYS A 108 17.53 3.38 7.34
N PRO A 109 17.89 2.54 8.33
CA PRO A 109 16.91 1.82 9.12
C PRO A 109 15.87 2.77 9.71
N PHE A 110 14.59 2.41 9.58
CA PHE A 110 13.50 3.14 10.19
C PHE A 110 13.40 2.80 11.68
N LYS A 111 12.94 3.75 12.47
CA LYS A 111 12.49 3.44 13.84
C LYS A 111 11.14 2.73 13.79
N THR A 112 10.79 2.05 14.87
CA THR A 112 9.56 1.28 15.00
C THR A 112 8.63 1.95 16.01
N MET A 113 7.35 2.07 15.67
CA MET A 113 6.34 2.58 16.59
C MET A 113 5.13 1.66 16.63
N ALA A 114 4.80 1.14 17.80
CA ALA A 114 3.55 0.42 18.00
C ALA A 114 2.43 1.42 18.29
N ILE A 115 1.32 1.30 17.57
CA ILE A 115 0.05 1.96 17.89
C ILE A 115 -0.89 0.86 18.40
N ASN A 116 -1.11 0.81 19.71
CA ASN A 116 -1.89 -0.24 20.35
C ASN A 116 -3.34 0.23 20.53
N ILE A 117 -4.29 -0.39 19.84
CA ILE A 117 -5.72 -0.06 19.94
C ILE A 117 -6.48 -1.19 20.63
N GLU A 118 -6.89 -0.94 21.87
CA GLU A 118 -7.68 -1.86 22.67
C GLU A 118 -9.19 -1.73 22.42
N GLY A 119 -9.92 -2.82 22.68
CA GLY A 119 -11.38 -2.86 22.56
C GLY A 119 -11.88 -3.10 21.12
N GLU A 120 -13.15 -2.75 20.90
CA GLU A 120 -13.86 -2.89 19.62
C GLU A 120 -14.40 -1.52 19.17
N LEU A 121 -14.53 -1.31 17.86
CA LEU A 121 -15.12 -0.09 17.34
C LEU A 121 -16.65 -0.07 17.61
N PRO A 122 -17.20 1.05 18.11
CA PRO A 122 -18.65 1.23 18.19
C PRO A 122 -19.32 1.11 16.81
N GLU A 123 -20.61 0.77 16.78
CA GLU A 123 -21.37 0.47 15.55
C GLU A 123 -21.29 1.55 14.46
N ASP A 124 -21.26 2.83 14.86
CA ASP A 124 -21.22 3.97 13.93
C ASP A 124 -19.79 4.51 13.67
N VAL A 125 -18.75 3.83 14.18
CA VAL A 125 -17.35 4.26 14.06
C VAL A 125 -16.65 3.44 13.00
N THR A 126 -16.03 4.12 12.04
CA THR A 126 -15.33 3.49 10.92
C THR A 126 -13.81 3.47 11.13
N ALA A 127 -13.12 2.70 10.29
CA ALA A 127 -11.66 2.75 10.20
C ALA A 127 -11.14 4.16 9.89
N LYS A 128 -11.91 4.97 9.13
CA LYS A 128 -11.54 6.36 8.85
C LYS A 128 -11.56 7.21 10.11
N ASP A 129 -12.57 7.04 10.96
CA ASP A 129 -12.64 7.75 12.24
C ASP A 129 -11.49 7.34 13.17
N LEU A 130 -11.18 6.04 13.20
CA LEU A 130 -10.06 5.51 13.99
C LEU A 130 -8.72 6.12 13.58
N ILE A 131 -8.36 6.10 12.28
CA ILE A 131 -7.06 6.65 11.85
C ILE A 131 -6.99 8.16 12.02
N LEU A 132 -8.10 8.89 11.85
CA LEU A 132 -8.15 10.32 12.16
C LEU A 132 -7.93 10.59 13.66
N ALA A 133 -8.50 9.76 14.54
CA ALA A 133 -8.26 9.86 15.98
C ALA A 133 -6.80 9.57 16.34
N ILE A 134 -6.18 8.55 15.74
CA ILE A 134 -4.75 8.25 15.91
C ILE A 134 -3.89 9.44 15.46
N ILE A 135 -4.15 10.00 14.27
CA ILE A 135 -3.43 11.17 13.75
C ILE A 135 -3.63 12.39 14.68
N ALA A 136 -4.82 12.58 15.24
CA ALA A 136 -5.08 13.65 16.19
C ALA A 136 -4.27 13.49 17.49
N GLU A 137 -4.12 12.25 17.97
CA GLU A 137 -3.36 11.92 19.19
C GLU A 137 -1.84 12.12 19.00
N ILE A 138 -1.27 11.56 17.94
CA ILE A 138 0.19 11.62 17.73
C ILE A 138 0.64 12.89 16.97
N GLY A 139 -0.29 13.57 16.31
CA GLY A 139 -0.05 14.74 15.47
C GLY A 139 0.49 14.39 14.07
N THR A 140 0.45 15.37 13.17
CA THR A 140 0.87 15.21 11.75
C THR A 140 2.37 14.96 11.56
N GLY A 141 3.18 15.18 12.59
CA GLY A 141 4.60 14.83 12.64
C GLY A 141 4.94 13.70 13.62
N GLY A 142 3.92 13.09 14.25
CA GLY A 142 4.09 12.12 15.32
C GLY A 142 4.84 10.85 14.91
N GLY A 143 4.67 10.43 13.65
CA GLY A 143 5.31 9.28 13.04
C GLY A 143 6.63 9.57 12.33
N GLN A 144 7.15 10.80 12.36
CA GLN A 144 8.32 11.16 11.55
C GLN A 144 9.55 10.29 11.86
N GLY A 145 10.03 9.57 10.84
CA GLY A 145 11.18 8.64 10.94
C GLY A 145 10.82 7.24 11.44
N TYR A 146 9.54 6.96 11.67
CA TYR A 146 9.03 5.65 12.10
C TYR A 146 8.31 4.91 10.98
N VAL A 147 8.32 3.58 11.09
CA VAL A 147 7.26 2.71 10.57
C VAL A 147 6.28 2.45 11.70
N LEU A 148 5.00 2.71 11.44
CA LEU A 148 3.93 2.42 12.40
C LEU A 148 3.48 0.97 12.24
N GLU A 149 3.33 0.25 13.34
CA GLU A 149 2.61 -1.02 13.39
C GLU A 149 1.30 -0.80 14.15
N TYR A 150 0.17 -1.00 13.46
CA TYR A 150 -1.15 -0.90 14.08
C TYR A 150 -1.55 -2.25 14.65
N ARG A 151 -1.88 -2.28 15.93
CA ARG A 151 -2.03 -3.52 16.71
C ARG A 151 -3.28 -3.49 17.58
N GLY A 152 -3.68 -4.67 18.04
CA GLY A 152 -4.74 -4.86 19.02
C GLY A 152 -6.08 -5.32 18.44
N PRO A 153 -7.05 -5.64 19.31
CA PRO A 153 -8.30 -6.29 18.92
C PRO A 153 -9.11 -5.47 17.91
N ALA A 154 -9.13 -4.14 18.04
CA ALA A 154 -9.86 -3.28 17.12
C ALA A 154 -9.31 -3.38 15.68
N ILE A 155 -7.98 -3.49 15.52
CA ILE A 155 -7.32 -3.67 14.22
C ILE A 155 -7.58 -5.07 13.66
N ALA A 156 -7.49 -6.10 14.50
CA ALA A 156 -7.76 -7.48 14.10
C ALA A 156 -9.19 -7.66 13.57
N GLY A 157 -10.16 -6.95 14.15
CA GLY A 157 -11.56 -6.97 13.72
C GLY A 157 -11.87 -6.23 12.41
N LEU A 158 -10.92 -5.53 11.81
CA LEU A 158 -11.14 -4.77 10.56
C LEU A 158 -11.10 -5.67 9.32
N SER A 159 -11.95 -5.36 8.33
CA SER A 159 -11.84 -5.89 6.96
C SER A 159 -10.55 -5.43 6.27
N MET A 160 -10.16 -6.06 5.16
CA MET A 160 -8.97 -5.62 4.42
C MET A 160 -9.08 -4.18 3.91
N GLU A 161 -10.24 -3.75 3.43
CA GLU A 161 -10.47 -2.38 2.96
C GLU A 161 -10.36 -1.37 4.10
N GLN A 162 -10.83 -1.74 5.29
CA GLN A 162 -10.67 -0.96 6.51
C GLN A 162 -9.21 -0.86 6.92
N ARG A 163 -8.44 -1.96 6.88
CA ARG A 163 -6.99 -1.97 7.13
C ARG A 163 -6.22 -1.12 6.12
N MET A 164 -6.58 -1.20 4.83
CA MET A 164 -6.04 -0.34 3.78
C MET A 164 -6.31 1.13 4.08
N THR A 165 -7.49 1.48 4.60
CA THR A 165 -7.81 2.85 5.02
C THR A 165 -6.89 3.34 6.14
N ILE A 166 -6.60 2.49 7.13
CA ILE A 166 -5.66 2.82 8.22
C ILE A 166 -4.24 3.06 7.66
N CYS A 167 -3.68 2.11 6.91
CA CYS A 167 -2.31 2.19 6.40
C CYS A 167 -2.13 3.25 5.31
N ASN A 168 -3.18 3.55 4.54
CA ASN A 168 -3.18 4.66 3.57
C ASN A 168 -2.83 5.98 4.25
N MET A 169 -3.41 6.23 5.42
CA MET A 169 -3.27 7.52 6.10
C MET A 169 -2.08 7.60 7.08
N SER A 170 -1.18 6.62 7.08
CA SER A 170 0.05 6.69 7.89
C SER A 170 0.94 7.87 7.50
N ILE A 171 0.89 8.28 6.23
CA ILE A 171 1.68 9.40 5.73
C ILE A 171 1.19 10.75 6.28
N GLU A 172 -0.11 10.91 6.57
CA GLU A 172 -0.67 12.10 7.23
C GLU A 172 -0.21 12.24 8.69
N ALA A 173 0.19 11.15 9.35
CA ALA A 173 0.90 11.20 10.64
C ALA A 173 2.41 11.47 10.50
N GLY A 174 2.91 11.62 9.27
CA GLY A 174 4.33 11.81 8.96
C GLY A 174 5.16 10.53 8.98
N ALA A 175 4.52 9.36 9.10
CA ALA A 175 5.22 8.08 9.11
C ALA A 175 5.77 7.70 7.73
N ARG A 176 6.84 6.89 7.73
CA ARG A 176 7.39 6.37 6.48
C ARG A 176 6.48 5.32 5.84
N ALA A 177 5.89 4.47 6.68
CA ALA A 177 4.97 3.40 6.32
C ALA A 177 4.09 3.09 7.52
N GLY A 178 2.98 2.40 7.26
CA GLY A 178 2.16 1.78 8.29
C GLY A 178 1.88 0.33 7.92
N MET A 179 1.92 -0.56 8.91
CA MET A 179 1.78 -1.99 8.69
C MET A 179 0.78 -2.61 9.65
N ILE A 180 0.10 -3.65 9.18
CA ILE A 180 -0.75 -4.53 9.98
C ILE A 180 -0.26 -5.96 9.72
N ALA A 181 -0.07 -6.73 10.79
CA ALA A 181 0.35 -8.12 10.69
C ALA A 181 -0.68 -8.93 9.87
N PRO A 182 -0.24 -9.79 8.94
CA PRO A 182 -1.14 -10.57 8.12
C PRO A 182 -1.82 -11.66 8.95
N ASP A 183 -3.11 -11.89 8.71
CA ASP A 183 -3.91 -12.91 9.37
C ASP A 183 -4.92 -13.56 8.39
N GLU A 184 -5.86 -14.35 8.91
CA GLU A 184 -6.91 -14.99 8.13
C GLU A 184 -7.65 -14.02 7.20
N THR A 185 -7.96 -12.80 7.64
CA THR A 185 -8.63 -11.78 6.83
C THR A 185 -7.78 -11.40 5.62
N THR A 186 -6.46 -11.28 5.81
CA THR A 186 -5.51 -11.02 4.71
C THR A 186 -5.44 -12.21 3.75
N PHE A 187 -5.38 -13.43 4.27
CA PHE A 187 -5.28 -14.63 3.44
C PHE A 187 -6.55 -14.87 2.62
N GLU A 188 -7.71 -14.73 3.22
CA GLU A 188 -9.00 -14.89 2.53
C GLU A 188 -9.18 -13.86 1.43
N TYR A 189 -8.78 -12.60 1.65
CA TYR A 189 -8.84 -11.56 0.63
C TYR A 189 -8.00 -11.88 -0.61
N LEU A 190 -6.80 -12.46 -0.41
CA LEU A 190 -5.87 -12.81 -1.47
C LEU A 190 -6.24 -14.12 -2.19
N ARG A 191 -7.00 -15.01 -1.56
CA ARG A 191 -7.32 -16.33 -2.12
C ARG A 191 -8.09 -16.17 -3.44
N GLY A 192 -7.57 -16.80 -4.49
CA GLY A 192 -8.21 -16.82 -5.82
C GLY A 192 -8.05 -15.53 -6.64
N ARG A 193 -7.27 -14.54 -6.17
CA ARG A 193 -6.91 -13.38 -7.00
C ARG A 193 -6.00 -13.80 -8.15
N GLU A 194 -6.06 -13.08 -9.27
CA GLU A 194 -5.33 -13.40 -10.50
C GLU A 194 -3.82 -13.61 -10.27
N ARG A 195 -3.22 -12.79 -9.39
CA ARG A 195 -1.77 -12.80 -9.09
C ARG A 195 -1.45 -13.38 -7.72
N ALA A 196 -2.41 -14.04 -7.09
CA ALA A 196 -2.13 -14.82 -5.89
C ALA A 196 -1.11 -15.94 -6.19
N PRO A 197 -0.31 -16.39 -5.20
CA PRO A 197 0.62 -17.48 -5.39
C PRO A 197 -0.08 -18.75 -5.90
N GLU A 198 0.55 -19.47 -6.83
CA GLU A 198 0.04 -20.75 -7.33
C GLU A 198 -0.04 -21.78 -6.19
N ASP A 199 1.03 -21.89 -5.39
CA ASP A 199 1.05 -22.69 -4.16
C ASP A 199 0.61 -21.84 -2.96
N PHE A 200 -0.70 -21.57 -2.92
CA PHE A 200 -1.30 -20.66 -1.95
C PHE A 200 -1.15 -21.13 -0.50
N ASP A 201 -1.26 -22.44 -0.24
CA ASP A 201 -1.20 -22.95 1.12
C ASP A 201 0.23 -22.86 1.69
N SER A 202 1.26 -23.15 0.89
CA SER A 202 2.66 -22.89 1.28
C SER A 202 2.93 -21.40 1.52
N ALA A 203 2.33 -20.52 0.71
CA ALA A 203 2.45 -19.08 0.91
C ALA A 203 1.80 -18.63 2.23
N VAL A 204 0.63 -19.16 2.58
CA VAL A 204 -0.03 -18.91 3.87
C VAL A 204 0.83 -19.40 5.04
N ASP A 205 1.43 -20.58 4.93
CA ASP A 205 2.34 -21.10 5.97
C ASP A 205 3.51 -20.15 6.23
N TYR A 206 4.10 -19.57 5.18
CA TYR A 206 5.12 -18.54 5.31
C TYR A 206 4.56 -17.23 5.88
N TRP A 207 3.42 -16.75 5.39
CA TRP A 207 2.84 -15.49 5.84
C TRP A 207 2.46 -15.51 7.32
N ARG A 208 2.08 -16.67 7.86
CA ARG A 208 1.85 -16.87 9.30
C ARG A 208 3.09 -16.64 10.15
N THR A 209 4.30 -16.71 9.59
CA THR A 209 5.54 -16.41 10.31
C THR A 209 5.90 -14.93 10.30
N LEU A 210 5.11 -14.07 9.64
CA LEU A 210 5.40 -12.64 9.46
C LEU A 210 4.70 -11.76 10.51
N THR A 211 4.37 -12.33 11.65
CA THR A 211 3.85 -11.60 12.80
C THR A 211 4.98 -11.13 13.70
N THR A 212 4.82 -9.97 14.33
CA THR A 212 5.76 -9.46 15.32
C THR A 212 5.95 -10.43 16.49
N ASP A 213 7.20 -10.68 16.87
CA ASP A 213 7.54 -11.54 18.00
C ASP A 213 6.97 -10.99 19.32
N PRO A 214 6.53 -11.86 20.26
CA PRO A 214 5.95 -11.41 21.54
C PRO A 214 6.88 -10.55 22.42
N ASP A 215 8.19 -10.69 22.24
CA ASP A 215 9.24 -9.96 22.96
C ASP A 215 9.87 -8.83 22.12
N ALA A 216 9.29 -8.49 20.96
CA ALA A 216 9.74 -7.37 20.15
C ALA A 216 9.65 -6.05 20.92
N VAL A 217 10.71 -5.26 20.86
CA VAL A 217 10.80 -3.94 21.49
C VAL A 217 10.67 -2.87 20.42
N PHE A 218 9.71 -1.96 20.60
CA PHE A 218 9.52 -0.81 19.72
C PHE A 218 10.30 0.40 20.22
N ASP A 219 10.78 1.25 19.31
CA ASP A 219 11.41 2.52 19.69
C ASP A 219 10.43 3.47 20.38
N LYS A 220 9.13 3.34 20.09
CA LYS A 220 8.04 4.07 20.74
C LYS A 220 6.75 3.25 20.75
N GLU A 221 5.96 3.39 21.80
CA GLU A 221 4.61 2.83 21.87
C GLU A 221 3.62 3.94 22.22
N VAL A 222 2.43 3.86 21.63
CA VAL A 222 1.27 4.73 21.87
C VAL A 222 0.07 3.86 22.18
#